data_AF-A0A7Y2X4W2-F1
#
_entry.id   AF-A0A7Y2X4W2-F1
#
_cell.length_a   1.000
_cell.length_b   1.000
_cell.length_c   1.000
_cell.angle_alpha   90.00
_cell.angle_beta   90.00
_cell.angle_gamma   90.00
#
_symmetry.space_group_name_H-M   'P 1'
#
loop_
_entity.id
_entity.type
_entity.pdbx_description
1 polymer ?
#
loop_
_entity_poly.entity_id
_entity_poly.type
_entity_poly.pdbx_seq_one_letter_code
_entity_poly.pdbx_strand_id
1 'polypeptide(L)' 'IPNSDELAAQNRAAGQTPGRRPQVTETIVREKPKIGRNERVTIKNILSGESKTIKYKQAEPLIDKGEWVLIDQE' A
#
# COMPACT_ATOMS: atom_id res chain seq x y z
N ILE A 1 33.23 -5.47 -48.52
CA ILE A 1 32.44 -4.97 -47.37
C ILE A 1 32.24 -6.16 -46.43
N PRO A 2 33.02 -6.27 -45.35
CA PRO A 2 33.04 -7.44 -44.48
C PRO A 2 32.00 -7.35 -43.33
N ASN A 3 31.57 -8.55 -42.94
CA ASN A 3 31.17 -8.99 -41.61
C ASN A 3 29.92 -8.40 -40.91
N SER A 4 28.78 -8.98 -41.31
CA SER A 4 27.60 -9.21 -40.45
C SER A 4 27.92 -9.98 -39.15
N ASP A 5 29.04 -10.71 -39.10
CA ASP A 5 29.40 -11.57 -37.96
C ASP A 5 29.92 -10.79 -36.74
N GLU A 6 30.55 -9.64 -36.95
CA GLU A 6 31.07 -8.79 -35.86
C GLU A 6 29.94 -8.12 -35.06
N LEU A 7 28.84 -7.73 -35.73
CA LEU A 7 27.65 -7.16 -35.08
C LEU A 7 26.90 -8.21 -34.22
N ALA A 8 26.95 -9.48 -34.63
CA ALA A 8 26.28 -10.56 -33.89
C ALA A 8 27.01 -10.91 -32.58
N ALA A 9 28.34 -10.73 -32.53
CA ALA A 9 29.11 -10.93 -31.31
C ALA A 9 28.85 -9.83 -30.26
N GLN A 10 28.70 -8.57 -30.68
CA GLN A 10 28.35 -7.46 -29.77
C GLN A 10 27.00 -7.64 -29.08
N ASN A 11 25.98 -8.12 -29.80
CA ASN A 11 24.65 -8.35 -29.22
C ASN A 11 24.61 -9.47 -28.18
N ARG A 12 25.52 -10.46 -28.25
CA ARG A 12 25.62 -11.52 -27.23
C ARG A 12 26.31 -11.06 -25.93
N ALA A 13 27.16 -10.04 -25.99
CA ALA A 13 27.83 -9.49 -24.81
C ALA A 13 26.90 -8.62 -23.94
N ALA A 14 25.85 -8.03 -24.52
CA ALA A 14 24.88 -7.18 -23.80
C ALA A 14 23.94 -7.96 -22.86
N GLY A 15 23.90 -9.29 -22.94
CA GLY A 15 23.13 -10.15 -22.03
C GLY A 15 23.87 -10.54 -20.74
N GLN A 16 25.11 -10.11 -20.56
CA GLN A 16 25.98 -10.53 -19.44
C GLN A 16 26.27 -9.42 -18.43
N THR A 17 25.41 -8.41 -18.31
CA THR A 17 25.48 -7.50 -17.16
C THR A 17 24.99 -8.26 -15.93
N PRO A 18 25.81 -8.45 -14.88
CA PRO A 18 25.33 -8.96 -13.58
C PRO A 18 24.50 -7.84 -12.95
N GLY A 19 23.25 -7.74 -13.38
CA GLY A 19 22.26 -6.80 -12.88
C GLY A 19 21.97 -7.12 -11.43
N ARG A 20 22.66 -6.40 -10.54
CA ARG A 20 22.23 -5.95 -9.22
C ARG A 20 20.96 -6.67 -8.73
N ARG A 21 21.17 -7.69 -7.89
CA ARG A 21 20.10 -8.41 -7.18
C ARG A 21 19.05 -7.40 -6.70
N PRO A 22 17.76 -7.57 -7.04
CA PRO A 22 16.73 -6.70 -6.51
C PRO A 22 16.79 -6.78 -4.98
N GLN A 23 16.83 -5.61 -4.33
CA GLN A 23 16.73 -5.53 -2.89
C GLN A 23 15.40 -6.18 -2.50
N VAL A 24 15.45 -7.23 -1.68
CA VAL A 24 14.26 -7.94 -1.19
C VAL A 24 13.58 -7.01 -0.22
N THR A 25 12.62 -6.23 -0.68
CA THR A 25 11.76 -5.43 0.20
C THR A 25 10.92 -6.41 1.01
N GLU A 26 11.14 -6.47 2.33
CA GLU A 26 10.39 -7.34 3.23
C GLU A 26 8.91 -6.97 3.20
N THR A 27 8.05 -7.93 2.87
CA THR A 27 6.60 -7.75 2.86
C THR A 27 6.11 -7.64 4.30
N ILE A 28 5.76 -6.43 4.73
CA ILE A 28 5.12 -6.20 6.03
C ILE A 28 3.74 -6.86 6.01
N VAL A 29 3.59 -7.99 6.70
CA VAL A 29 2.30 -8.68 6.88
C VAL A 29 1.47 -7.88 7.88
N ARG A 30 0.28 -7.43 7.49
CA ARG A 30 -0.65 -6.73 8.41
C ARG A 30 -1.47 -7.75 9.19
N GLU A 31 -1.45 -7.64 10.50
CA GLU A 31 -2.21 -8.52 11.41
C GLU A 31 -3.72 -8.25 11.41
N LYS A 32 -4.14 -7.02 11.05
CA LYS A 32 -5.55 -6.61 11.07
C LYS A 32 -6.12 -6.44 9.67
N PRO A 33 -7.39 -6.85 9.43
CA PRO A 33 -8.05 -6.60 8.16
C PRO A 33 -8.06 -5.11 7.85
N LYS A 34 -7.76 -4.77 6.60
CA LYS A 34 -7.76 -3.38 6.15
C LYS A 34 -9.20 -2.90 6.05
N ILE A 35 -9.59 -1.94 6.89
CA ILE A 35 -10.90 -1.31 6.83
C ILE A 35 -11.07 -0.68 5.44
N GLY A 36 -12.04 -1.18 4.69
CA GLY A 36 -12.44 -0.70 3.39
C GLY A 36 -13.26 0.58 3.50
N ARG A 37 -13.16 1.44 2.48
CA ARG A 37 -13.86 2.74 2.43
C ARG A 37 -15.38 2.65 2.63
N ASN A 38 -16.00 1.53 2.24
CA ASN A 38 -17.44 1.31 2.35
C ASN A 38 -17.87 0.55 3.60
N GLU A 39 -16.93 0.07 4.42
CA GLU A 39 -17.25 -0.69 5.63
C GLU A 39 -17.89 0.20 6.68
N ARG A 40 -18.79 -0.37 7.48
CA ARG A 40 -19.44 0.34 8.57
C ARG A 40 -18.55 0.25 9.78
N VAL A 41 -18.14 1.40 10.31
CA VAL A 41 -17.33 1.51 11.52
C VAL A 41 -18.13 2.26 12.58
N THR A 42 -17.90 1.89 13.83
CA THR A 42 -18.40 2.65 14.96
C THR A 42 -17.33 3.66 15.38
N ILE A 43 -17.71 4.93 15.47
CA ILE A 43 -16.84 6.01 15.94
C ILE A 43 -17.44 6.63 17.19
N LYS A 44 -16.59 7.10 18.11
CA LYS A 44 -16.98 7.85 19.31
C LYS A 44 -16.40 9.24 19.28
N ASN A 45 -17.23 10.24 19.57
CA ASN A 45 -16.78 11.60 19.74
C ASN A 45 -16.06 11.73 21.07
N ILE A 46 -14.88 12.35 21.06
CA ILE A 46 -14.05 12.49 22.26
C ILE A 46 -14.67 13.48 23.26
N LEU A 47 -15.30 14.53 22.75
CA LEU A 47 -15.83 15.64 23.56
C LEU A 47 -17.21 15.33 24.14
N SER A 48 -18.12 14.80 23.33
CA SER A 48 -19.50 14.51 23.75
C SER A 48 -19.71 13.08 24.25
N GLY A 49 -18.79 12.16 23.94
CA GLY A 49 -18.96 10.73 24.21
C GLY A 49 -19.98 10.02 23.33
N GLU A 50 -20.58 10.72 22.35
CA GLU A 50 -21.56 10.16 21.42
C GLU A 50 -20.94 9.10 20.51
N SER A 51 -21.63 7.98 20.31
CA SER A 51 -21.22 6.92 19.39
C SER A 51 -22.12 6.86 18.15
N LYS A 52 -21.50 6.75 16.97
CA LYS A 52 -22.18 6.68 15.68
C LYS A 52 -21.63 5.54 14.83
N THR A 53 -22.50 4.84 14.11
CA THR A 53 -22.10 3.77 13.18
C THR A 53 -22.33 4.22 11.73
N ILE A 54 -21.24 4.63 11.06
CA ILE A 54 -21.24 5.20 9.71
C ILE A 54 -20.21 4.50 8.81
N LYS A 55 -20.25 4.76 7.49
CA LYS A 55 -19.23 4.21 6.58
C LYS A 55 -17.86 4.82 6.86
N TYR A 56 -16.77 4.06 6.71
CA TYR A 56 -15.40 4.55 6.91
C TYR A 56 -15.11 5.79 6.06
N LYS A 57 -15.62 5.86 4.82
CA LYS A 57 -15.56 7.06 3.97
C LYS A 57 -16.02 8.34 4.65
N GLN A 58 -17.06 8.26 5.48
CA GLN A 58 -17.62 9.41 6.20
C GLN A 58 -16.90 9.64 7.54
N ALA A 59 -16.39 8.57 8.16
CA ALA A 59 -15.62 8.65 9.38
C ALA A 59 -14.20 9.19 9.17
N GLU A 60 -13.58 8.91 8.03
CA GLU A 60 -12.22 9.32 7.66
C GLU A 60 -11.93 10.81 7.94
N PRO A 61 -12.72 11.79 7.42
CA PRO A 61 -12.48 13.19 7.72
C PRO A 61 -12.76 13.58 9.18
N LEU A 62 -13.61 12.84 9.89
CA LEU A 62 -13.92 13.10 11.30
C LEU A 62 -12.81 12.60 12.24
N ILE A 63 -12.17 11.49 11.86
CA ILE A 63 -11.02 10.92 12.55
C ILE A 63 -9.77 11.74 12.25
N ASP A 64 -9.57 12.16 11.00
CA ASP A 64 -8.43 13.01 10.59
C ASP A 64 -8.45 14.38 11.29
N LYS A 65 -9.65 14.93 11.52
CA LYS A 65 -9.84 16.13 12.36
C LYS A 65 -9.52 15.91 13.85
N GLY A 66 -9.44 14.67 14.30
CA GLY A 66 -9.21 14.33 15.71
C GLY A 66 -10.43 14.50 16.63
N GLU A 67 -11.61 14.80 16.07
CA GLU A 67 -12.85 14.94 16.85
C GLU A 67 -13.45 13.58 17.26
N TRP A 68 -13.16 12.55 16.46
CA TRP A 68 -13.74 11.22 16.60
C TRP A 68 -12.67 10.13 16.62
N VAL A 69 -12.87 9.11 17.46
CA VAL A 69 -12.02 7.92 17.52
C VAL A 69 -12.76 6.72 16.97
N LEU A 70 -12.05 5.88 16.23
CA LEU A 70 -12.58 4.62 15.70
C LEU A 70 -12.57 3.57 16.81
N ILE A 71 -13.72 2.96 17.06
CA ILE A 71 -13.89 1.88 18.02
C ILE A 71 -14.13 0.62 17.20
N ASP A 72 -13.07 -0.19 17.06
CA ASP A 72 -13.14 -1.48 16.41
C ASP A 72 -14.09 -2.36 17.24
N GLN A 73 -15.18 -2.82 16.63
CA GLN A 73 -16.00 -3.86 17.23
C GLN A 73 -15.44 -5.19 16.72
N GLU A 74 -14.78 -5.90 17.62
CA GLU A 74 -14.19 -7.23 17.41
C GLU A 74 -15.17 -8.22 16.74
#